data_AF-A0A6B1GS03-F1
#
_entry.id   AF-A0A6B1GS03-F1
#
_cell.length_a   1.000
_cell.length_b   1.000
_cell.length_c   1.000
_cell.angle_alpha   90.00
_cell.angle_beta   90.00
_cell.angle_gamma   90.00
#
_symmetry.space_group_name_H-M   'P 1'
#
loop_
_entity.id
_entity.type
_entity.pdbx_description
1 polymer ?
#
loop_
_entity_poly.entity_id
_entity_poly.type
_entity_poly.pdbx_seq_one_letter_code
_entity_poly.pdbx_strand_id
1 'polypeptide(L)'
;MYKTIYVPVDNSDYSNQAITSAVELGRKFDSTMVGCHVYAASMHDYRFKQMEYTLPDEYLEETELDRQRKIHDSLITMGLELISESYLEPMKAVCDDAGLEFEPKMMDGKHHVEIVRDIRESGYDLTVLGVMGIGRVRDTQIGSVCERVARTADRDVLVIKRLPAKAGAANGNGNGHQAEAETDGRDTILVGVDGSPQSFGALMTAIDLAKTFGKKVEAISVYDPYLHYSVFKGVVNVLTERAAKIFRFEEQNQLHEEIIDTGLAQIYQSHLDVAETMATEVGVELTKTLLDGKAFQKVLDHARKMDPWMLVIGRVGVHSDDSESGLGSNAENLLRACPCDLLLTTRLEYPELDVKAEESIRWTPEAEERFKRVPEQVRGIARTALYRLAVEQGH
;
A
#
# COMPACT_ATOMS: atom_id res chain seq x y z
N MET A 1 -9.73 -14.77 5.92
CA MET A 1 -9.35 -13.80 4.89
C MET A 1 -7.98 -14.16 4.36
N TYR A 2 -6.93 -14.01 5.16
CA TYR A 2 -5.56 -14.41 4.82
C TYR A 2 -5.26 -15.80 5.39
N LYS A 3 -4.83 -16.76 4.57
CA LYS A 3 -4.43 -18.11 5.00
C LYS A 3 -2.93 -18.21 5.23
N THR A 4 -2.13 -17.51 4.44
CA THR A 4 -0.66 -17.48 4.60
C THR A 4 -0.17 -16.05 4.74
N ILE A 5 0.54 -15.77 5.84
CA ILE A 5 1.09 -14.44 6.14
C ILE A 5 2.62 -14.52 6.13
N TYR A 6 3.22 -13.76 5.22
CA TYR A 6 4.66 -13.69 5.00
C TYR A 6 5.28 -12.45 5.66
N VAL A 7 6.33 -12.64 6.44
CA VAL A 7 6.93 -11.59 7.26
C VAL A 7 8.46 -11.58 7.07
N PRO A 8 8.98 -10.65 6.27
CA PRO A 8 10.41 -10.41 6.21
C PRO A 8 10.92 -9.77 7.51
N VAL A 9 11.95 -10.35 8.10
CA VAL A 9 12.50 -9.93 9.38
C VAL A 9 13.93 -9.42 9.26
N ASP A 10 14.31 -8.45 10.09
CA ASP A 10 15.69 -7.95 10.19
C ASP A 10 16.08 -7.56 11.63
N ASN A 11 15.24 -7.90 12.61
CA ASN A 11 15.39 -7.57 14.03
C ASN A 11 15.43 -6.05 14.35
N SER A 12 15.01 -5.19 13.42
CA SER A 12 14.74 -3.79 13.73
C SER A 12 13.44 -3.62 14.54
N ASP A 13 13.27 -2.48 15.22
CA ASP A 13 12.05 -2.19 15.98
C ASP A 13 10.77 -2.36 15.13
N TYR A 14 10.81 -1.92 13.87
CA TYR A 14 9.65 -2.01 12.98
C TYR A 14 9.42 -3.43 12.46
N SER A 15 10.50 -4.20 12.24
CA SER A 15 10.38 -5.62 11.91
C SER A 15 9.77 -6.40 13.08
N ASN A 16 10.18 -6.11 14.32
CA ASN A 16 9.64 -6.75 15.52
C ASN A 16 8.17 -6.36 15.75
N GLN A 17 7.81 -5.11 15.46
CA GLN A 17 6.40 -4.72 15.46
C GLN A 17 5.61 -5.40 14.34
N ALA A 18 6.21 -5.59 13.16
CA ALA A 18 5.59 -6.33 12.07
C ALA A 18 5.31 -7.79 12.43
N ILE A 19 6.23 -8.46 13.12
CA ILE A 19 5.99 -9.80 13.70
C ILE A 19 4.76 -9.77 14.63
N THR A 20 4.72 -8.81 15.55
CA THR A 20 3.63 -8.70 16.54
C THR A 20 2.27 -8.52 15.85
N SER A 21 2.16 -7.57 14.92
CA SER A 21 0.92 -7.33 14.17
C SER A 21 0.54 -8.51 13.27
N ALA A 22 1.53 -9.17 12.64
CA ALA A 22 1.29 -10.32 11.78
C ALA A 22 0.77 -11.53 12.57
N VAL A 23 1.30 -11.80 13.77
CA VAL A 23 0.80 -12.88 14.63
C VAL A 23 -0.60 -12.58 15.17
N GLU A 24 -0.92 -11.31 15.46
CA GLU A 24 -2.28 -10.93 15.84
C GLU A 24 -3.28 -11.22 14.71
N LEU A 25 -2.92 -10.88 13.46
CA LEU A 25 -3.69 -11.24 12.27
C LEU A 25 -3.78 -12.77 12.11
N GLY A 26 -2.66 -13.47 12.25
CA GLY A 26 -2.59 -14.92 12.13
C GLY A 26 -3.49 -15.65 13.11
N ARG A 27 -3.54 -15.20 14.37
CA ARG A 27 -4.46 -15.74 15.40
C ARG A 27 -5.93 -15.55 15.04
N LYS A 28 -6.28 -14.42 14.44
CA LYS A 28 -7.68 -14.12 14.08
C LYS A 28 -8.14 -14.85 12.83
N PHE A 29 -7.21 -15.13 11.91
CA PHE A 29 -7.53 -15.76 10.64
C PHE A 29 -7.11 -17.23 10.54
N ASP A 30 -6.50 -17.79 11.60
CA ASP A 30 -5.95 -19.15 11.62
C ASP A 30 -4.95 -19.36 10.46
N SER A 31 -3.99 -18.44 10.35
CA SER A 31 -3.04 -18.41 9.24
C SER A 31 -1.77 -19.19 9.53
N THR A 32 -1.17 -19.78 8.50
CA THR A 32 0.22 -20.24 8.52
C THR A 32 1.15 -19.03 8.42
N MET A 33 2.12 -18.94 9.32
CA MET A 33 3.09 -17.85 9.40
C MET A 33 4.37 -18.26 8.68
N VAL A 34 4.85 -17.41 7.76
CA VAL A 34 6.12 -17.64 7.06
C VAL A 34 7.06 -16.49 7.37
N GLY A 35 8.15 -16.78 8.08
CA GLY A 35 9.19 -15.79 8.39
C GLY A 35 10.35 -15.90 7.41
N CYS A 36 10.86 -14.78 6.90
CA CYS A 36 12.05 -14.82 6.06
C CYS A 36 13.16 -13.87 6.48
N HIS A 37 14.41 -14.27 6.30
CA HIS A 37 15.55 -13.36 6.29
C HIS A 37 16.36 -13.52 5.00
N VAL A 38 16.73 -12.40 4.39
CA VAL A 38 17.64 -12.40 3.24
C VAL A 38 18.99 -11.91 3.71
N TYR A 39 20.01 -12.76 3.59
CA TYR A 39 21.40 -12.39 3.82
C TYR A 39 22.11 -12.12 2.50
N ALA A 40 23.30 -11.53 2.57
CA ALA A 40 24.00 -10.96 1.41
C ALA A 40 25.42 -11.51 1.27
N ALA A 41 25.60 -12.83 1.44
CA ALA A 41 26.91 -13.48 1.42
C ALA A 41 27.59 -13.31 0.04
N SER A 42 26.86 -13.58 -1.05
CA SER A 42 27.38 -13.41 -2.42
C SER A 42 27.79 -11.98 -2.75
N MET A 43 27.03 -10.98 -2.25
CA MET A 43 27.39 -9.57 -2.44
C MET A 43 28.61 -9.16 -1.62
N HIS A 44 28.79 -9.76 -0.43
CA HIS A 44 29.96 -9.54 0.41
C HIS A 44 31.23 -10.11 -0.24
N ASP A 45 31.16 -11.35 -0.74
CA ASP A 45 32.24 -11.98 -1.51
C ASP A 45 32.64 -11.14 -2.73
N TYR A 46 31.66 -10.65 -3.51
CA TYR A 46 31.95 -9.75 -4.64
C TYR A 46 32.74 -8.50 -4.22
N ARG A 47 32.41 -7.90 -3.07
CA ARG A 47 33.12 -6.72 -2.55
C ARG A 47 34.51 -7.07 -2.02
N PHE A 48 34.65 -8.21 -1.37
CA PHE A 48 35.95 -8.73 -0.94
C PHE A 48 36.90 -8.87 -2.13
N LYS A 49 36.45 -9.50 -3.23
CA LYS A 49 37.22 -9.63 -4.48
C LYS A 49 37.62 -8.28 -5.09
N GLN A 50 36.74 -7.28 -5.01
CA GLN A 50 37.07 -5.92 -5.45
C GLN A 50 38.12 -5.24 -4.58
N MET A 51 38.32 -5.64 -3.33
CA MET A 51 39.30 -5.04 -2.43
C MET A 51 40.68 -5.71 -2.50
N GLU A 52 40.81 -6.86 -3.17
CA GLU A 52 42.06 -7.63 -3.21
C GLU A 52 43.26 -6.80 -3.68
N TYR A 53 43.09 -5.89 -4.65
CA TYR A 53 44.19 -5.04 -5.14
C TYR A 53 44.71 -4.02 -4.12
N THR A 54 44.00 -3.84 -2.98
CA THR A 54 44.41 -2.93 -1.90
C THR A 54 45.15 -3.65 -0.77
N LEU A 55 45.30 -4.97 -0.85
CA LEU A 55 45.99 -5.76 0.15
C LEU A 55 47.50 -5.54 0.10
N PRO A 56 48.22 -5.64 1.23
CA PRO A 56 49.69 -5.61 1.24
C PRO A 56 50.31 -6.70 0.36
N ASP A 57 51.50 -6.45 -0.18
CA ASP A 57 52.19 -7.33 -1.15
C ASP A 57 52.30 -8.79 -0.70
N GLU A 58 52.47 -9.03 0.61
CA GLU A 58 52.56 -10.37 1.21
C GLU A 58 51.27 -11.21 1.05
N TYR A 59 50.13 -10.57 0.81
CA TYR A 59 48.83 -11.20 0.60
C TYR A 59 48.41 -11.26 -0.86
N LEU A 60 49.18 -10.66 -1.79
CA LEU A 60 48.87 -10.62 -3.23
C LEU A 60 49.36 -11.86 -4.00
N GLU A 61 50.10 -12.77 -3.35
CA GLU A 61 50.44 -14.03 -3.98
C GLU A 61 49.18 -14.86 -4.24
N GLU A 62 49.00 -15.33 -5.49
CA GLU A 62 47.76 -15.99 -5.94
C GLU A 62 47.36 -17.17 -5.04
N THR A 63 48.33 -17.93 -4.53
CA THR A 63 48.06 -19.06 -3.64
C THR A 63 47.49 -18.64 -2.29
N GLU A 64 47.92 -17.49 -1.75
CA GLU A 64 47.41 -16.94 -0.50
C GLU A 64 46.10 -16.19 -0.72
N LEU A 65 45.90 -15.53 -1.87
CA LEU A 65 44.61 -14.96 -2.27
C LEU A 65 43.52 -16.04 -2.37
N ASP A 66 43.80 -17.15 -3.07
CA ASP A 66 42.86 -18.26 -3.19
C ASP A 66 42.51 -18.89 -1.84
N ARG A 67 43.49 -18.98 -0.94
CA ARG A 67 43.27 -19.45 0.43
C ARG A 67 42.38 -18.48 1.20
N GLN A 68 42.65 -17.19 1.13
CA GLN A 68 41.86 -16.14 1.79
C GLN A 68 40.42 -16.14 1.28
N ARG A 69 40.19 -16.19 -0.05
CA ARG A 69 38.86 -16.30 -0.65
C ARG A 69 38.07 -17.48 -0.05
N LYS A 70 38.65 -18.69 -0.06
CA LYS A 70 37.98 -19.88 0.48
C LYS A 70 37.63 -19.76 1.96
N ILE A 71 38.56 -19.26 2.77
CA ILE A 71 38.35 -19.09 4.22
C ILE A 71 37.27 -18.03 4.47
N HIS A 72 37.39 -16.88 3.82
CA HIS A 72 36.46 -15.77 3.95
C HIS A 72 35.05 -16.16 3.51
N ASP A 73 34.90 -16.78 2.34
CA ASP A 73 33.61 -17.21 1.80
C ASP A 73 32.92 -18.19 2.76
N SER A 74 33.66 -19.18 3.27
CA SER A 74 33.12 -20.12 4.25
C SER A 74 32.73 -19.47 5.57
N LEU A 75 33.57 -18.60 6.14
CA LEU A 75 33.31 -17.96 7.44
C LEU A 75 32.17 -16.94 7.36
N ILE A 76 32.12 -16.13 6.31
CA ILE A 76 31.07 -15.13 6.12
C ILE A 76 29.74 -15.80 5.83
N THR A 77 29.71 -16.83 4.97
CA THR A 77 28.46 -17.54 4.66
C THR A 77 27.88 -18.17 5.91
N MET A 78 28.69 -18.95 6.64
CA MET A 78 28.26 -19.57 7.90
C MET A 78 27.86 -18.54 8.95
N GLY A 79 28.63 -17.44 9.08
CA GLY A 79 28.32 -16.37 10.03
C GLY A 79 27.00 -15.66 9.72
N LEU A 80 26.74 -15.35 8.45
CA LEU A 80 25.50 -14.72 8.01
C LEU A 80 24.30 -15.66 8.13
N GLU A 81 24.45 -16.96 7.85
CA GLU A 81 23.41 -17.96 8.07
C GLU A 81 23.03 -18.06 9.55
N LEU A 82 24.01 -18.13 10.46
CA LEU A 82 23.75 -18.16 11.91
C LEU A 82 23.04 -16.89 12.42
N ILE A 83 23.41 -15.71 11.88
CA ILE A 83 22.73 -14.45 12.19
C ILE A 83 21.28 -14.49 11.66
N SER A 84 21.08 -15.03 10.46
CA SER A 84 19.78 -15.16 9.82
C SER A 84 18.83 -16.05 10.63
N GLU A 85 19.31 -17.21 11.10
CA GLU A 85 18.57 -18.08 12.02
C GLU A 85 18.21 -17.33 13.30
N SER A 86 19.16 -16.59 13.87
CA SER A 86 18.94 -15.81 15.09
C SER A 86 17.89 -14.70 14.93
N TYR A 87 17.68 -14.18 13.72
CA TYR A 87 16.64 -13.18 13.44
C TYR A 87 15.25 -13.79 13.24
N LEU A 88 15.17 -15.08 12.89
CA LEU A 88 13.91 -15.80 12.75
C LEU A 88 13.40 -16.32 14.10
N GLU A 89 14.30 -16.59 15.05
CA GLU A 89 13.96 -17.15 16.36
C GLU A 89 12.94 -16.32 17.16
N PRO A 90 13.01 -14.97 17.21
CA PRO A 90 11.97 -14.17 17.88
C PRO A 90 10.59 -14.37 17.27
N MET A 91 10.49 -14.45 15.95
CA MET A 91 9.21 -14.68 15.27
C MET A 91 8.68 -16.08 15.57
N LYS A 92 9.56 -17.09 15.51
CA LYS A 92 9.23 -18.47 15.85
C LYS A 92 8.66 -18.57 17.27
N ALA A 93 9.32 -17.96 18.25
CA ALA A 93 8.87 -17.96 19.64
C ALA A 93 7.47 -17.34 19.80
N VAL A 94 7.21 -16.19 19.15
CA VAL A 94 5.89 -15.53 19.22
C VAL A 94 4.81 -16.34 18.50
N CYS A 95 5.16 -17.08 17.43
CA CYS A 95 4.23 -18.01 16.76
C CYS A 95 3.94 -19.25 17.61
N ASP A 96 4.97 -19.84 18.24
CA ASP A 96 4.85 -20.98 19.15
C ASP A 96 3.92 -20.63 20.34
N ASP A 97 4.13 -19.46 20.96
CA ASP A 97 3.28 -18.92 22.03
C ASP A 97 1.85 -18.62 21.57
N ALA A 98 1.66 -18.39 20.27
CA ALA A 98 0.36 -18.19 19.64
C ALA A 98 -0.31 -19.48 19.18
N GLY A 99 0.39 -20.62 19.20
CA GLY A 99 -0.09 -21.88 18.63
C GLY A 99 -0.26 -21.84 17.12
N LEU A 100 0.50 -20.99 16.40
CA LEU A 100 0.44 -20.87 14.95
C LEU A 100 1.54 -21.71 14.28
N GLU A 101 1.24 -22.30 13.13
CA GLU A 101 2.23 -22.96 12.29
C GLU A 101 3.25 -21.92 11.77
N PHE A 102 4.54 -22.24 11.86
CA PHE A 102 5.62 -21.35 11.45
C PHE A 102 6.61 -22.03 10.49
N GLU A 103 6.83 -21.42 9.33
CA GLU A 103 7.82 -21.81 8.33
C GLU A 103 8.95 -20.77 8.24
N PRO A 104 10.19 -21.09 8.65
CA PRO A 104 11.35 -20.22 8.46
C PRO A 104 11.96 -20.38 7.06
N LYS A 105 12.31 -19.25 6.42
CA LYS A 105 13.04 -19.19 5.14
C LYS A 105 14.29 -18.32 5.22
N MET A 106 15.39 -18.81 4.66
CA MET A 106 16.63 -18.05 4.50
C MET A 106 17.03 -18.03 3.03
N MET A 107 17.42 -16.87 2.53
CA MET A 107 17.81 -16.67 1.13
C MET A 107 19.10 -15.84 1.05
N ASP A 108 20.01 -16.21 0.16
CA ASP A 108 21.17 -15.37 -0.18
C ASP A 108 20.85 -14.48 -1.38
N GLY A 109 21.14 -13.19 -1.25
CA GLY A 109 21.13 -12.26 -2.37
C GLY A 109 20.71 -10.85 -1.99
N LYS A 110 20.12 -10.14 -2.95
CA LYS A 110 19.67 -8.77 -2.74
C LYS A 110 18.27 -8.78 -2.15
N HIS A 111 18.15 -8.51 -0.85
CA HIS A 111 16.92 -8.38 -0.05
C HIS A 111 15.60 -8.25 -0.85
N HIS A 112 15.31 -7.08 -1.45
CA HIS A 112 14.03 -6.88 -2.16
C HIS A 112 13.84 -7.77 -3.39
N VAL A 113 14.91 -8.19 -4.06
CA VAL A 113 14.84 -9.08 -5.23
C VAL A 113 14.41 -10.46 -4.79
N GLU A 114 15.08 -11.00 -3.77
CA GLU A 114 14.78 -12.33 -3.22
C GLU A 114 13.38 -12.35 -2.59
N ILE A 115 13.02 -11.33 -1.81
CA ILE A 115 11.69 -11.19 -1.21
C ILE A 115 10.59 -11.17 -2.27
N VAL A 116 10.74 -10.36 -3.33
CA VAL A 116 9.71 -10.25 -4.38
C VAL A 116 9.66 -11.54 -5.22
N ARG A 117 10.80 -12.20 -5.43
CA ARG A 117 10.82 -13.51 -6.10
C ARG A 117 10.03 -14.54 -5.31
N ASP A 118 10.29 -14.67 -4.01
CA ASP A 118 9.60 -15.65 -3.16
C ASP A 118 8.10 -15.33 -3.02
N ILE A 119 7.70 -14.07 -2.93
CA ILE A 119 6.26 -13.67 -2.95
C ILE A 119 5.55 -14.19 -4.20
N ARG A 120 6.18 -14.06 -5.37
CA ARG A 120 5.60 -14.49 -6.66
C ARG A 120 5.57 -16.01 -6.81
N GLU A 121 6.59 -16.70 -6.32
CA GLU A 121 6.74 -18.15 -6.45
C GLU A 121 5.88 -18.91 -5.44
N SER A 122 5.71 -18.38 -4.22
CA SER A 122 5.05 -19.07 -3.11
C SER A 122 3.58 -18.69 -2.93
N GLY A 123 3.11 -17.61 -3.57
CA GLY A 123 1.68 -17.28 -3.64
C GLY A 123 1.03 -16.89 -2.31
N TYR A 124 1.77 -16.22 -1.42
CA TYR A 124 1.26 -15.75 -0.13
C TYR A 124 0.06 -14.80 -0.27
N ASP A 125 -0.84 -14.79 0.71
CA ASP A 125 -2.01 -13.91 0.67
C ASP A 125 -1.68 -12.49 1.16
N LEU A 126 -0.82 -12.37 2.18
CA LEU A 126 -0.43 -11.10 2.79
C LEU A 126 1.06 -11.06 3.10
N THR A 127 1.74 -9.98 2.72
CA THR A 127 3.08 -9.65 3.20
C THR A 127 3.02 -8.54 4.24
N VAL A 128 3.65 -8.75 5.40
CA VAL A 128 3.72 -7.74 6.48
C VAL A 128 5.16 -7.27 6.63
N LEU A 129 5.38 -5.95 6.53
CA LEU A 129 6.70 -5.33 6.55
C LEU A 129 6.75 -4.16 7.53
N GLY A 130 7.87 -4.01 8.23
CA GLY A 130 8.21 -2.76 8.89
C GLY A 130 8.56 -1.67 7.86
N VAL A 131 8.16 -0.43 8.11
CA VAL A 131 8.45 0.71 7.22
C VAL A 131 9.95 1.02 7.09
N MET A 132 10.75 0.66 8.11
CA MET A 132 12.19 0.89 8.15
C MET A 132 12.91 -0.32 8.73
N GLY A 133 14.16 -0.53 8.31
CA GLY A 133 15.02 -1.59 8.82
C GLY A 133 16.16 -1.09 9.71
N ILE A 134 17.09 -1.99 10.04
CA ILE A 134 18.24 -1.74 10.94
C ILE A 134 19.18 -0.62 10.47
N GLY A 135 19.26 -0.36 9.16
CA GLY A 135 20.12 0.67 8.56
C GLY A 135 19.52 2.08 8.51
N ARG A 136 18.42 2.35 9.21
CA ARG A 136 17.74 3.65 9.17
C ARG A 136 18.64 4.78 9.71
N VAL A 137 18.59 5.94 9.06
CA VAL A 137 19.22 7.19 9.51
C VAL A 137 18.15 8.23 9.87
N ARG A 138 18.54 9.33 10.51
CA ARG A 138 17.63 10.33 11.09
C ARG A 138 16.48 10.78 10.17
N ASP A 139 16.76 10.97 8.88
CA ASP A 139 15.80 11.51 7.91
C ASP A 139 15.22 10.43 6.97
N THR A 140 15.41 9.14 7.27
CA THR A 140 14.79 8.04 6.52
C THR A 140 13.27 8.10 6.72
N GLN A 141 12.51 8.26 5.63
CA GLN A 141 11.04 8.20 5.66
C GLN A 141 10.51 6.77 5.45
N ILE A 142 11.16 6.02 4.55
CA ILE A 142 10.84 4.63 4.23
C ILE A 142 12.13 3.88 3.89
N GLY A 143 12.24 2.63 4.33
CA GLY A 143 13.35 1.75 4.03
C GLY A 143 13.33 1.31 2.57
N SER A 144 14.52 1.18 1.97
CA SER A 144 14.65 0.82 0.54
C SER A 144 14.07 -0.56 0.20
N VAL A 145 14.12 -1.51 1.13
CA VAL A 145 13.50 -2.84 0.98
C VAL A 145 11.98 -2.70 1.01
N CYS A 146 11.43 -2.08 2.06
CA CYS A 146 9.99 -1.85 2.19
C CYS A 146 9.42 -1.13 0.95
N GLU A 147 10.05 -0.04 0.50
CA GLU A 147 9.59 0.72 -0.65
C GLU A 147 9.54 -0.12 -1.93
N ARG A 148 10.60 -0.89 -2.20
CA ARG A 148 10.70 -1.69 -3.43
C ARG A 148 9.76 -2.88 -3.40
N VAL A 149 9.63 -3.57 -2.27
CA VAL A 149 8.71 -4.70 -2.12
C VAL A 149 7.26 -4.20 -2.21
N ALA A 150 6.89 -3.19 -1.43
CA ALA A 150 5.55 -2.61 -1.47
C ALA A 150 5.18 -2.10 -2.86
N ARG A 151 6.13 -1.57 -3.64
CA ARG A 151 5.88 -1.13 -5.03
C ARG A 151 5.69 -2.27 -6.03
N THR A 152 6.36 -3.41 -5.86
CA THR A 152 6.47 -4.45 -6.91
C THR A 152 5.78 -5.78 -6.59
N ALA A 153 5.37 -5.99 -5.34
CA ALA A 153 4.56 -7.13 -4.94
C ALA A 153 3.22 -7.12 -5.68
N ASP A 154 2.77 -8.30 -6.08
CA ASP A 154 1.49 -8.58 -6.76
C ASP A 154 0.44 -9.16 -5.79
N ARG A 155 0.70 -9.01 -4.49
CA ARG A 155 -0.15 -9.46 -3.37
C ARG A 155 -0.40 -8.31 -2.39
N ASP A 156 -1.25 -8.55 -1.40
CA ASP A 156 -1.52 -7.58 -0.36
C ASP A 156 -0.26 -7.30 0.46
N VAL A 157 0.01 -6.02 0.74
CA VAL A 157 1.16 -5.59 1.54
C VAL A 157 0.69 -4.69 2.67
N LEU A 158 0.89 -5.13 3.90
CA LEU A 158 0.71 -4.34 5.11
C LEU A 158 2.06 -3.75 5.53
N VAL A 159 2.14 -2.42 5.52
CA VAL A 159 3.31 -1.68 5.99
C VAL A 159 3.04 -1.11 7.37
N ILE A 160 3.79 -1.62 8.34
CA ILE A 160 3.76 -1.22 9.74
C ILE A 160 4.65 0.01 9.92
N LYS A 161 4.01 1.12 10.23
CA LYS A 161 4.64 2.44 10.35
C LYS A 161 4.71 2.96 11.76
N ARG A 162 3.93 2.39 12.67
CA ARG A 162 3.90 2.82 14.07
C ARG A 162 4.62 1.81 14.94
N LEU A 163 5.40 2.35 15.87
CA LEU A 163 5.87 1.59 17.01
C LEU A 163 4.89 1.83 18.17
N PRO A 164 4.70 0.85 19.06
CA PRO A 164 3.92 1.04 20.27
C PRO A 164 4.55 2.19 21.07
N ALA A 165 3.71 2.99 21.73
CA ALA A 165 4.20 3.99 22.67
C ALA A 165 5.07 3.25 23.70
N LYS A 166 6.34 3.67 23.85
CA LYS A 166 7.22 3.05 24.84
C LYS A 166 6.57 3.22 26.21
N ALA A 167 6.18 2.10 26.84
CA ALA A 167 5.80 2.09 28.23
C ALA A 167 6.98 2.64 29.05
N GLY A 168 6.87 3.90 29.48
CA GLY A 168 7.87 4.57 30.32
C GLY A 168 9.21 4.87 29.63
N ALA A 169 9.28 6.00 28.92
CA ALA A 169 10.43 6.88 29.08
C ALA A 169 10.33 7.58 30.46
N ALA A 170 10.24 6.80 31.53
CA ALA A 170 10.44 7.27 32.88
C ALA A 170 11.95 7.32 33.09
N ASN A 171 12.42 8.46 33.58
CA ASN A 171 13.79 8.71 34.01
C ASN A 171 14.38 7.48 34.71
N GLY A 172 15.65 7.19 34.37
CA GLY A 172 16.38 6.03 34.86
C GLY A 172 16.12 5.76 36.34
N ASN A 173 15.50 4.60 36.59
CA ASN A 173 15.85 3.67 37.65
C ASN A 173 15.06 2.40 37.40
N GLY A 174 15.80 1.33 37.09
CA GLY A 174 15.24 0.02 36.81
C GLY A 174 14.32 -0.44 37.93
N ASN A 175 13.12 -0.86 37.53
CA ASN A 175 12.35 -1.96 38.12
C ASN A 175 11.25 -2.29 37.12
N GLY A 176 11.57 -3.21 36.20
CA GLY A 176 10.66 -3.70 35.18
C GLY A 176 9.43 -4.32 35.80
N HIS A 177 8.32 -3.59 35.74
CA HIS A 177 6.99 -4.16 35.78
C HIS A 177 6.55 -4.29 34.32
N GLN A 178 6.15 -5.50 33.95
CA GLN A 178 5.56 -5.80 32.64
C GLN A 178 4.41 -4.81 32.43
N ALA A 179 4.60 -3.90 31.47
CA ALA A 179 3.53 -3.04 31.02
C ALA A 179 2.54 -3.96 30.30
N GLU A 180 1.36 -4.12 30.89
CA GLU A 180 0.19 -4.66 30.18
C GLU A 180 0.08 -3.91 28.86
N ALA A 181 -0.08 -4.65 27.75
CA ALA A 181 -0.16 -4.07 26.42
C ALA A 181 -1.30 -3.03 26.42
N GLU A 182 -0.95 -1.73 26.39
CA GLU A 182 -1.94 -0.67 26.23
C GLU A 182 -2.72 -1.00 24.95
N THR A 183 -4.01 -1.29 25.11
CA THR A 183 -4.90 -1.52 23.99
C THR A 183 -4.90 -0.27 23.13
N ASP A 184 -4.52 -0.43 21.87
CA ASP A 184 -4.52 0.64 20.89
C ASP A 184 -5.92 1.28 20.81
N GLY A 185 -6.04 2.50 21.33
CA GLY A 185 -7.30 3.24 21.45
C GLY A 185 -7.89 3.68 20.11
N ARG A 186 -7.21 3.41 18.99
CA ARG A 186 -7.67 3.71 17.64
C ARG A 186 -8.71 2.69 17.21
N ASP A 187 -9.91 3.17 16.88
CA ASP A 187 -11.07 2.33 16.60
C ASP A 187 -11.50 2.31 15.13
N THR A 188 -10.87 3.12 14.27
CA THR A 188 -11.36 3.39 12.91
C THR A 188 -10.35 2.95 11.85
N ILE A 189 -10.83 2.21 10.84
CA ILE A 189 -10.14 1.92 9.59
C ILE A 189 -10.56 2.97 8.57
N LEU A 190 -9.61 3.71 8.02
CA LEU A 190 -9.86 4.65 6.93
C LEU A 190 -9.67 3.93 5.60
N VAL A 191 -10.59 4.06 4.65
CA VAL A 191 -10.49 3.46 3.32
C VAL A 191 -10.68 4.47 2.20
N GLY A 192 -9.77 4.48 1.22
CA GLY A 192 -9.89 5.33 0.04
C GLY A 192 -10.84 4.75 -1.01
N VAL A 193 -11.85 5.51 -1.40
CA VAL A 193 -12.84 5.13 -2.43
C VAL A 193 -12.78 6.11 -3.59
N ASP A 194 -12.52 5.61 -4.80
CA ASP A 194 -12.47 6.43 -6.03
C ASP A 194 -13.37 5.88 -7.15
N GLY A 195 -14.19 4.88 -6.84
CA GLY A 195 -15.12 4.24 -7.78
C GLY A 195 -14.52 3.14 -8.64
N SER A 196 -13.21 2.88 -8.53
CA SER A 196 -12.56 1.75 -9.18
C SER A 196 -12.82 0.42 -8.47
N PRO A 197 -12.74 -0.72 -9.17
CA PRO A 197 -12.83 -2.04 -8.55
C PRO A 197 -11.78 -2.29 -7.45
N GLN A 198 -10.61 -1.68 -7.59
CA GLN A 198 -9.53 -1.70 -6.60
C GLN A 198 -9.95 -1.00 -5.31
N SER A 199 -10.64 0.14 -5.42
CA SER A 199 -11.12 0.90 -4.26
C SER A 199 -12.29 0.21 -3.54
N PHE A 200 -13.19 -0.45 -4.28
CA PHE A 200 -14.22 -1.28 -3.68
C PHE A 200 -13.66 -2.57 -3.08
N GLY A 201 -12.61 -3.15 -3.69
CA GLY A 201 -11.86 -4.24 -3.07
C GLY A 201 -11.19 -3.81 -1.76
N ALA A 202 -10.62 -2.61 -1.70
CA ALA A 202 -10.11 -2.01 -0.47
C ALA A 202 -11.21 -1.83 0.59
N LEU A 203 -12.41 -1.38 0.20
CA LEU A 203 -13.56 -1.30 1.09
C LEU A 203 -13.92 -2.65 1.69
N MET A 204 -14.04 -3.70 0.87
CA MET A 204 -14.40 -5.02 1.36
C MET A 204 -13.32 -5.61 2.27
N THR A 205 -12.04 -5.41 1.94
CA THR A 205 -10.92 -5.74 2.82
C THR A 205 -11.00 -5.00 4.17
N ALA A 206 -11.31 -3.70 4.15
CA ALA A 206 -11.49 -2.92 5.38
C ALA A 206 -12.68 -3.41 6.22
N ILE A 207 -13.79 -3.81 5.58
CA ILE A 207 -14.97 -4.39 6.23
C ILE A 207 -14.64 -5.74 6.90
N ASP A 208 -13.92 -6.62 6.19
CA ASP A 208 -13.52 -7.93 6.73
C ASP A 208 -12.62 -7.78 7.96
N LEU A 209 -11.67 -6.84 7.92
CA LEU A 209 -10.83 -6.47 9.06
C LEU A 209 -11.66 -5.85 10.19
N ALA A 210 -12.56 -4.92 9.87
CA ALA A 210 -13.42 -4.26 10.84
C ALA A 210 -14.27 -5.25 11.64
N LYS A 211 -14.90 -6.23 10.97
CA LYS A 211 -15.67 -7.30 11.62
C LYS A 211 -14.80 -8.18 12.52
N THR A 212 -13.59 -8.49 12.07
CA THR A 212 -12.66 -9.38 12.78
C THR A 212 -12.10 -8.73 14.06
N PHE A 213 -11.81 -7.43 14.00
CA PHE A 213 -11.15 -6.68 15.07
C PHE A 213 -12.09 -5.76 15.85
N GLY A 214 -13.39 -5.73 15.52
CA GLY A 214 -14.36 -4.84 16.14
C GLY A 214 -14.06 -3.36 15.91
N LYS A 215 -13.58 -3.00 14.72
CA LYS A 215 -13.26 -1.63 14.32
C LYS A 215 -14.41 -1.03 13.50
N LYS A 216 -14.45 0.30 13.41
CA LYS A 216 -15.34 1.07 12.52
C LYS A 216 -14.66 1.26 11.16
N VAL A 217 -15.45 1.55 10.13
CA VAL A 217 -14.94 1.88 8.80
C VAL A 217 -15.40 3.28 8.42
N GLU A 218 -14.46 4.10 7.94
CA GLU A 218 -14.75 5.36 7.28
C GLU A 218 -14.24 5.33 5.84
N ALA A 219 -15.13 5.56 4.88
CA ALA A 219 -14.79 5.75 3.48
C ALA A 219 -14.51 7.23 3.20
N ILE A 220 -13.34 7.51 2.62
CA ILE A 220 -12.93 8.83 2.16
C ILE A 220 -12.80 8.85 0.65
N SER A 221 -13.41 9.85 0.02
CA SER A 221 -13.34 10.11 -1.41
C SER A 221 -12.88 11.54 -1.64
N VAL A 222 -11.96 11.76 -2.59
CA VAL A 222 -11.40 13.09 -2.85
C VAL A 222 -11.37 13.38 -4.33
N TYR A 223 -12.06 14.44 -4.75
CA TYR A 223 -12.03 14.94 -6.12
C TYR A 223 -11.14 16.19 -6.23
N ASP A 224 -10.45 16.35 -7.35
CA ASP A 224 -9.52 17.48 -7.58
C ASP A 224 -10.12 18.48 -8.59
N PRO A 225 -10.84 19.52 -8.12
CA PRO A 225 -11.29 20.58 -9.02
C PRO A 225 -10.14 21.47 -9.48
N TYR A 226 -8.94 21.38 -8.90
CA TYR A 226 -7.88 22.38 -9.13
C TYR A 226 -6.90 22.06 -10.25
N LEU A 227 -6.85 20.80 -10.71
CA LEU A 227 -5.95 20.38 -11.77
C LEU A 227 -6.20 21.18 -13.06
N HIS A 228 -7.45 21.33 -13.47
CA HIS A 228 -7.78 22.01 -14.72
C HIS A 228 -7.44 23.51 -14.63
N TYR A 229 -7.71 24.19 -13.51
CA TYR A 229 -7.28 25.59 -13.33
C TYR A 229 -5.77 25.76 -13.47
N SER A 230 -4.99 24.82 -12.93
CA SER A 230 -3.53 24.85 -12.99
C SER A 230 -3.02 24.68 -14.43
N VAL A 231 -3.60 23.74 -15.18
CA VAL A 231 -3.30 23.53 -16.60
C VAL A 231 -3.70 24.75 -17.42
N PHE A 232 -4.90 25.30 -17.22
CA PHE A 232 -5.36 26.49 -17.94
C PHE A 232 -4.45 27.69 -17.70
N LYS A 233 -4.07 27.97 -16.45
CA LYS A 233 -3.11 29.04 -16.13
C LYS A 233 -1.77 28.85 -16.84
N GLY A 234 -1.29 27.61 -16.95
CA GLY A 234 -0.06 27.30 -17.68
C GLY A 234 -0.18 27.59 -19.18
N VAL A 235 -1.31 27.22 -19.79
CA VAL A 235 -1.55 27.40 -21.23
C VAL A 235 -1.77 28.86 -21.61
N VAL A 236 -2.51 29.64 -20.81
CA VAL A 236 -2.78 31.06 -21.07
C VAL A 236 -1.51 31.87 -21.35
N ASN A 237 -0.42 31.56 -20.64
CA ASN A 237 0.84 32.29 -20.76
C ASN A 237 1.67 31.93 -22.01
N VAL A 238 1.27 30.90 -22.76
CA VAL A 238 2.01 30.38 -23.93
C VAL A 238 1.21 30.54 -25.23
N LEU A 239 -0.06 30.91 -25.16
CA LEU A 239 -0.91 31.07 -26.34
C LEU A 239 -0.60 32.36 -27.10
N THR A 240 -0.64 32.26 -28.43
CA THR A 240 -0.67 33.43 -29.31
C THR A 240 -2.01 34.19 -29.15
N GLU A 241 -2.04 35.49 -29.44
CA GLU A 241 -3.26 36.31 -29.36
C GLU A 241 -4.43 35.71 -30.16
N ARG A 242 -4.14 35.10 -31.32
CA ARG A 242 -5.14 34.42 -32.15
C ARG A 242 -5.74 33.20 -31.44
N ALA A 243 -4.91 32.40 -30.78
CA ALA A 243 -5.36 31.21 -30.08
C ALA A 243 -6.13 31.56 -28.80
N ALA A 244 -5.70 32.59 -28.06
CA ALA A 244 -6.38 33.06 -26.86
C ALA A 244 -7.82 33.55 -27.14
N LYS A 245 -8.03 34.26 -28.27
CA LYS A 245 -9.38 34.69 -28.69
C LYS A 245 -10.32 33.54 -29.05
N ILE A 246 -9.79 32.46 -29.62
CA ILE A 246 -10.57 31.27 -29.97
C ILE A 246 -10.95 30.48 -28.71
N PHE A 247 -10.08 30.47 -27.70
CA PHE A 247 -10.25 29.62 -26.52
C PHE A 247 -11.31 30.13 -25.52
N ARG A 248 -11.74 31.41 -25.59
CA ARG A 248 -12.81 32.01 -24.76
C ARG A 248 -12.70 31.67 -23.25
N PHE A 249 -11.58 32.04 -22.64
CA PHE A 249 -11.21 31.64 -21.27
C PHE A 249 -12.21 31.99 -20.16
N GLU A 250 -12.81 33.18 -20.19
CA GLU A 250 -13.79 33.57 -19.15
C GLU A 250 -15.00 32.64 -19.15
N GLU A 251 -15.52 32.31 -20.33
CA GLU A 251 -16.65 31.38 -20.47
C GLU A 251 -16.28 29.95 -20.09
N GLN A 252 -15.07 29.49 -20.44
CA GLN A 252 -14.61 28.17 -20.00
C GLN A 252 -14.46 28.10 -18.48
N ASN A 253 -13.83 29.10 -17.85
CA ASN A 253 -13.68 29.13 -16.40
C ASN A 253 -15.04 29.10 -15.69
N GLN A 254 -16.02 29.88 -16.15
CA GLN A 254 -17.35 29.88 -15.55
C GLN A 254 -18.06 28.52 -15.69
N LEU A 255 -17.94 27.89 -16.87
CA LEU A 255 -18.52 26.56 -17.11
C LEU A 255 -17.86 25.48 -16.24
N HIS A 256 -16.56 25.62 -15.97
CA HIS A 256 -15.81 24.73 -15.08
C HIS A 256 -16.23 24.90 -13.60
N GLU A 257 -16.33 26.14 -13.11
CA GLU A 257 -16.77 26.42 -11.74
C GLU A 257 -18.22 25.97 -11.47
N GLU A 258 -19.16 26.27 -12.39
CA GLU A 258 -20.58 26.03 -12.14
C GLU A 258 -21.01 24.56 -12.39
N ILE A 259 -20.48 23.92 -13.44
CA ILE A 259 -20.97 22.61 -13.91
C ILE A 259 -19.99 21.49 -13.58
N ILE A 260 -18.70 21.70 -13.81
CA ILE A 260 -17.71 20.61 -13.72
C ILE A 260 -17.39 20.26 -12.28
N ASP A 261 -17.13 21.26 -11.42
CA ASP A 261 -16.80 21.00 -10.01
C ASP A 261 -17.98 20.38 -9.26
N THR A 262 -19.20 20.86 -9.52
CA THR A 262 -20.45 20.27 -9.00
C THR A 262 -20.66 18.84 -9.52
N GLY A 263 -20.42 18.61 -10.83
CA GLY A 263 -20.55 17.28 -11.43
C GLY A 263 -19.54 16.27 -10.89
N LEU A 264 -18.28 16.68 -10.70
CA LEU A 264 -17.25 15.83 -10.10
C LEU A 264 -17.59 15.47 -8.66
N ALA A 265 -18.05 16.44 -7.86
CA ALA A 265 -18.51 16.17 -6.50
C ALA A 265 -19.63 15.14 -6.47
N GLN A 266 -20.61 15.22 -7.38
CA GLN A 266 -21.71 14.26 -7.49
C GLN A 266 -21.22 12.85 -7.87
N ILE A 267 -20.26 12.73 -8.81
CA ILE A 267 -19.69 11.43 -9.19
C ILE A 267 -19.00 10.76 -7.99
N TYR A 268 -18.18 11.51 -7.26
CA TYR A 268 -17.45 10.99 -6.11
C TYR A 268 -18.37 10.70 -4.91
N GLN A 269 -19.45 11.49 -4.75
CA GLN A 269 -20.52 11.20 -3.80
C GLN A 269 -21.23 9.89 -4.14
N SER A 270 -21.57 9.67 -5.41
CA SER A 270 -22.19 8.41 -5.87
C SER A 270 -21.29 7.20 -5.57
N HIS A 271 -19.96 7.31 -5.70
CA HIS A 271 -19.03 6.24 -5.28
C HIS A 271 -19.13 5.92 -3.79
N LEU A 272 -19.27 6.93 -2.93
CA LEU A 272 -19.46 6.73 -1.50
C LEU A 272 -20.82 6.12 -1.15
N ASP A 273 -21.87 6.48 -1.89
CA ASP A 273 -23.22 5.93 -1.68
C ASP A 273 -23.29 4.45 -2.09
N VAL A 274 -22.60 4.06 -3.17
CA VAL A 274 -22.40 2.65 -3.54
C VAL A 274 -21.64 1.92 -2.44
N ALA A 275 -20.55 2.49 -1.93
CA ALA A 275 -19.78 1.92 -0.82
C ALA A 275 -20.63 1.70 0.44
N GLU A 276 -21.50 2.65 0.79
CA GLU A 276 -22.42 2.53 1.93
C GLU A 276 -23.46 1.42 1.72
N THR A 277 -23.96 1.28 0.50
CA THR A 277 -24.89 0.18 0.14
C THR A 277 -24.20 -1.17 0.35
N MET A 278 -22.99 -1.34 -0.20
CA MET A 278 -22.20 -2.57 -0.05
C MET A 278 -21.90 -2.89 1.42
N ALA A 279 -21.55 -1.87 2.22
CA ALA A 279 -21.30 -2.05 3.66
C ALA A 279 -22.58 -2.45 4.42
N THR A 280 -23.71 -1.84 4.09
CA THR A 280 -25.02 -2.11 4.72
C THR A 280 -25.50 -3.52 4.44
N GLU A 281 -25.33 -4.03 3.21
CA GLU A 281 -25.69 -5.40 2.82
C GLU A 281 -24.99 -6.47 3.68
N VAL A 282 -23.76 -6.17 4.11
CA VAL A 282 -22.97 -7.05 4.97
C VAL A 282 -23.04 -6.66 6.45
N GLY A 283 -23.91 -5.73 6.83
CA GLY A 283 -24.21 -5.35 8.21
C GLY A 283 -23.15 -4.48 8.90
N VAL A 284 -22.41 -3.66 8.16
CA VAL A 284 -21.42 -2.72 8.70
C VAL A 284 -21.86 -1.29 8.45
N GLU A 285 -21.84 -0.47 9.51
CA GLU A 285 -22.07 0.97 9.40
C GLU A 285 -20.83 1.65 8.81
N LEU A 286 -21.04 2.45 7.76
CA LEU A 286 -19.97 3.16 7.05
C LEU A 286 -20.09 4.68 7.29
N THR A 287 -19.05 5.29 7.84
CA THR A 287 -18.94 6.76 7.82
C THR A 287 -18.43 7.21 6.46
N LYS A 288 -19.02 8.27 5.88
CA LYS A 288 -18.66 8.82 4.56
C LYS A 288 -18.04 10.20 4.69
N THR A 289 -16.90 10.42 4.04
CA THR A 289 -16.21 11.71 3.97
C THR A 289 -15.87 12.04 2.52
N LEU A 290 -16.43 13.14 2.00
CA LEU A 290 -16.12 13.70 0.68
C LEU A 290 -15.31 14.99 0.85
N LEU A 291 -14.14 15.08 0.21
CA LEU A 291 -13.29 16.28 0.24
C LEU A 291 -12.94 16.74 -1.18
N ASP A 292 -12.70 18.04 -1.33
CA ASP A 292 -12.13 18.62 -2.54
C ASP A 292 -10.62 18.85 -2.38
N GLY A 293 -9.86 18.67 -3.45
CA GLY A 293 -8.44 19.01 -3.58
C GLY A 293 -7.57 17.84 -4.03
N LYS A 294 -6.25 17.97 -3.85
CA LYS A 294 -5.32 16.92 -4.27
C LYS A 294 -5.48 15.67 -3.40
N ALA A 295 -5.91 14.56 -4.02
CA ALA A 295 -6.31 13.33 -3.34
C ALA A 295 -5.35 12.86 -2.22
N PHE A 296 -4.09 12.56 -2.54
CA PHE A 296 -3.15 12.07 -1.50
C PHE A 296 -2.97 13.06 -0.35
N GLN A 297 -2.99 14.37 -0.61
CA GLN A 297 -2.76 15.40 0.40
C GLN A 297 -3.95 15.49 1.35
N LYS A 298 -5.18 15.50 0.83
CA LYS A 298 -6.40 15.55 1.63
C LYS A 298 -6.61 14.28 2.47
N VAL A 299 -6.33 13.11 1.89
CA VAL A 299 -6.34 11.84 2.64
C VAL A 299 -5.28 11.87 3.75
N LEU A 300 -4.08 12.35 3.47
CA LEU A 300 -3.01 12.48 4.46
C LEU A 300 -3.39 13.43 5.61
N ASP A 301 -3.94 14.59 5.30
CA ASP A 301 -4.34 15.58 6.30
C ASP A 301 -5.49 15.06 7.18
N HIS A 302 -6.44 14.34 6.58
CA HIS A 302 -7.52 13.69 7.31
C HIS A 302 -7.01 12.58 8.22
N ALA A 303 -6.13 11.70 7.71
CA ALA A 303 -5.51 10.64 8.51
C ALA A 303 -4.70 11.19 9.69
N ARG A 304 -4.01 12.33 9.52
CA ARG A 304 -3.28 13.00 10.62
C ARG A 304 -4.21 13.57 11.70
N LYS A 305 -5.39 14.04 11.30
CA LYS A 305 -6.37 14.63 12.23
C LYS A 305 -7.13 13.56 13.01
N MET A 306 -7.51 12.49 12.34
CA MET A 306 -8.30 11.41 12.92
C MET A 306 -7.47 10.38 13.69
N ASP A 307 -6.22 10.18 13.27
CA ASP A 307 -5.32 9.13 13.76
C ASP A 307 -5.92 7.71 13.63
N PRO A 308 -6.22 7.23 12.40
CA PRO A 308 -6.88 5.94 12.21
C PRO A 308 -5.98 4.78 12.65
N TRP A 309 -6.60 3.64 12.95
CA TRP A 309 -5.91 2.38 13.25
C TRP A 309 -5.01 2.00 12.06
N MET A 310 -5.58 2.04 10.85
CA MET A 310 -4.85 1.87 9.59
C MET A 310 -5.57 2.58 8.43
N LEU A 311 -4.83 2.78 7.33
CA LEU A 311 -5.35 3.20 6.03
C LEU A 311 -5.32 2.02 5.06
N VAL A 312 -6.46 1.70 4.46
CA VAL A 312 -6.60 0.66 3.42
C VAL A 312 -6.84 1.33 2.07
N ILE A 313 -6.05 0.99 1.06
CA ILE A 313 -6.21 1.52 -0.30
C ILE A 313 -5.88 0.45 -1.34
N GLY A 314 -6.44 0.60 -2.54
CA GLY A 314 -5.98 -0.13 -3.72
C GLY A 314 -4.57 0.31 -4.14
N ARG A 315 -3.85 -0.59 -4.83
CA ARG A 315 -2.51 -0.29 -5.39
C ARG A 315 -2.55 0.77 -6.49
N VAL A 316 -3.61 0.73 -7.29
CA VAL A 316 -3.94 1.66 -8.37
C VAL A 316 -5.41 2.07 -8.22
N GLY A 317 -5.86 3.03 -9.03
CA GLY A 317 -7.20 3.61 -8.92
C GLY A 317 -7.83 3.83 -10.29
N VAL A 318 -8.94 4.58 -10.33
CA VAL A 318 -9.85 4.68 -11.48
C VAL A 318 -9.23 5.16 -12.79
N HIS A 319 -8.06 5.81 -12.73
CA HIS A 319 -7.34 6.32 -13.89
C HIS A 319 -6.17 5.44 -14.36
N SER A 320 -5.98 4.25 -13.76
CA SER A 320 -4.93 3.33 -14.21
C SER A 320 -5.33 2.60 -15.47
N ASP A 321 -4.33 2.33 -16.31
CA ASP A 321 -4.46 1.41 -17.44
C ASP A 321 -4.43 -0.05 -16.94
N ASP A 322 -5.08 -0.97 -17.64
CA ASP A 322 -5.09 -2.41 -17.34
C ASP A 322 -3.67 -3.02 -17.35
N SER A 323 -2.72 -2.39 -18.05
CA SER A 323 -1.32 -2.80 -18.11
C SER A 323 -0.46 -2.30 -16.95
N GLU A 324 -1.00 -1.46 -16.06
CA GLU A 324 -0.23 -0.87 -14.97
C GLU A 324 -0.03 -1.86 -13.81
N SER A 325 1.23 -2.27 -13.62
CA SER A 325 1.63 -3.23 -12.56
C SER A 325 2.28 -2.58 -11.34
N GLY A 326 2.43 -1.25 -11.35
CA GLY A 326 3.07 -0.48 -10.29
C GLY A 326 2.12 0.01 -9.20
N LEU A 327 2.59 0.99 -8.42
CA LEU A 327 1.71 1.76 -7.53
C LEU A 327 1.27 3.03 -8.22
N GLY A 328 0.00 3.37 -8.09
CA GLY A 328 -0.53 4.66 -8.49
C GLY A 328 0.10 5.79 -7.67
N SER A 329 0.15 6.99 -8.25
CA SER A 329 0.79 8.15 -7.62
C SER A 329 0.22 8.50 -6.23
N ASN A 330 -1.08 8.36 -6.02
CA ASN A 330 -1.69 8.58 -4.71
C ASN A 330 -1.24 7.53 -3.69
N ALA A 331 -1.25 6.25 -4.07
CA ALA A 331 -0.81 5.16 -3.21
C ALA A 331 0.67 5.29 -2.84
N GLU A 332 1.54 5.68 -3.78
CA GLU A 332 2.96 5.89 -3.51
C GLU A 332 3.21 7.06 -2.53
N ASN A 333 2.52 8.19 -2.70
CA ASN A 333 2.65 9.31 -1.78
C ASN A 333 2.15 8.96 -0.37
N LEU A 334 1.02 8.24 -0.26
CA LEU A 334 0.48 7.79 1.03
C LEU A 334 1.37 6.73 1.68
N LEU A 335 1.96 5.82 0.90
CA LEU A 335 2.95 4.85 1.38
C LEU A 335 4.15 5.55 2.03
N ARG A 336 4.60 6.69 1.49
CA ARG A 336 5.71 7.47 2.07
C ARG A 336 5.30 8.33 3.27
N ALA A 337 4.17 9.03 3.17
CA ALA A 337 3.88 10.15 4.08
C ALA A 337 2.82 9.85 5.16
N CYS A 338 1.96 8.84 4.95
CA CYS A 338 0.89 8.51 5.90
C CYS A 338 1.48 8.07 7.25
N PRO A 339 1.00 8.58 8.40
CA PRO A 339 1.56 8.28 9.72
C PRO A 339 1.03 6.98 10.36
N CYS A 340 -0.06 6.42 9.82
CA CYS A 340 -0.64 5.16 10.30
C CYS A 340 -0.17 3.97 9.46
N ASP A 341 -0.43 2.77 9.95
CA ASP A 341 -0.16 1.54 9.21
C ASP A 341 -0.97 1.54 7.91
N LEU A 342 -0.40 1.02 6.83
CA LEU A 342 -0.97 1.15 5.49
C LEU A 342 -1.07 -0.22 4.83
N LEU A 343 -2.29 -0.61 4.46
CA LEU A 343 -2.56 -1.83 3.70
C LEU A 343 -2.83 -1.50 2.24
N LEU A 344 -1.95 -1.99 1.38
CA LEU A 344 -2.11 -2.01 -0.07
C LEU A 344 -2.78 -3.33 -0.44
N THR A 345 -4.02 -3.29 -0.90
CA THR A 345 -4.73 -4.51 -1.33
C THR A 345 -4.76 -4.65 -2.85
N THR A 346 -4.79 -5.90 -3.30
CA THR A 346 -4.95 -6.35 -4.68
C THR A 346 -6.34 -6.89 -4.97
N ARG A 347 -7.23 -6.91 -3.96
CA ARG A 347 -8.62 -7.34 -4.15
C ARG A 347 -9.32 -6.43 -5.17
N LEU A 348 -10.04 -7.04 -6.11
CA LEU A 348 -10.95 -6.36 -7.02
C LEU A 348 -12.37 -6.72 -6.63
N GLU A 349 -13.24 -5.72 -6.54
CA GLU A 349 -14.65 -5.91 -6.25
C GLU A 349 -15.48 -5.07 -7.22
N TYR A 350 -16.49 -5.68 -7.83
CA TYR A 350 -17.40 -5.01 -8.76
C TYR A 350 -18.78 -4.94 -8.11
N PRO A 351 -19.30 -3.74 -7.82
CA PRO A 351 -20.61 -3.61 -7.19
C PRO A 351 -21.70 -4.29 -8.03
N GLU A 352 -22.61 -5.05 -7.40
CA GLU A 352 -23.68 -5.73 -8.13
C GLU A 352 -24.53 -4.78 -8.98
N LEU A 353 -24.73 -3.55 -8.48
CA LEU A 353 -25.47 -2.51 -9.19
C LEU A 353 -24.81 -2.17 -10.54
N ASP A 354 -23.48 -2.09 -10.58
CA ASP A 354 -22.73 -1.79 -11.80
C ASP A 354 -22.79 -2.97 -12.79
N VAL A 355 -22.68 -4.20 -12.28
CA VAL A 355 -22.77 -5.42 -13.09
C VAL A 355 -24.17 -5.58 -13.71
N LYS A 356 -25.23 -5.43 -12.91
CA LYS A 356 -26.62 -5.51 -13.39
C LYS A 356 -26.92 -4.44 -14.42
N ALA A 357 -26.45 -3.21 -14.21
CA ALA A 357 -26.63 -2.11 -15.14
C ALA A 357 -25.92 -2.38 -16.48
N GLU A 358 -24.70 -2.92 -16.46
CA GLU A 358 -23.96 -3.26 -17.67
C GLU A 358 -24.66 -4.38 -18.48
N GLU A 359 -25.25 -5.37 -17.80
CA GLU A 359 -25.97 -6.48 -18.44
C GLU A 359 -27.37 -6.09 -18.96
N SER A 360 -28.08 -5.18 -18.26
CA SER A 360 -29.45 -4.79 -18.60
C SER A 360 -29.52 -3.70 -19.67
N ILE A 361 -28.54 -2.79 -19.72
CA ILE A 361 -28.59 -1.60 -20.56
C ILE A 361 -27.98 -1.89 -21.93
N ARG A 362 -28.85 -1.92 -22.96
CA ARG A 362 -28.43 -2.00 -24.36
C ARG A 362 -28.15 -0.61 -24.92
N TRP A 363 -26.94 -0.43 -25.45
CA TRP A 363 -26.56 0.77 -26.18
C TRP A 363 -27.16 0.75 -27.59
N THR A 364 -27.77 1.85 -28.02
CA THR A 364 -28.16 2.00 -29.43
C THR A 364 -26.94 2.35 -30.28
N PRO A 365 -26.96 2.05 -31.59
CA PRO A 365 -25.87 2.44 -32.50
C PRO A 365 -25.57 3.95 -32.46
N GLU A 366 -26.60 4.79 -32.29
CA GLU A 366 -26.42 6.25 -32.15
C GLU A 366 -25.73 6.63 -30.84
N ALA A 367 -26.03 5.92 -29.75
CA ALA A 367 -25.39 6.14 -28.46
C ALA A 367 -23.91 5.75 -28.52
N GLU A 368 -23.59 4.59 -29.11
CA GLU A 368 -22.19 4.16 -29.32
C GLU A 368 -21.41 5.17 -30.17
N GLU A 369 -22.01 5.68 -31.25
CA GLU A 369 -21.36 6.66 -32.12
C GLU A 369 -21.12 7.99 -31.41
N ARG A 370 -22.05 8.42 -30.55
CA ARG A 370 -21.85 9.59 -29.68
C ARG A 370 -20.76 9.32 -28.65
N PHE A 371 -20.71 8.12 -28.09
CA PHE A 371 -19.75 7.75 -27.05
C PHE A 371 -18.30 7.74 -27.55
N LYS A 372 -18.08 7.52 -28.85
CA LYS A 372 -16.74 7.68 -29.47
C LYS A 372 -16.12 9.07 -29.28
N ARG A 373 -16.95 10.10 -29.05
CA ARG A 373 -16.48 11.49 -28.76
C ARG A 373 -15.89 11.64 -27.36
N VAL A 374 -16.18 10.71 -26.46
CA VAL A 374 -15.61 10.70 -25.10
C VAL A 374 -14.13 10.30 -25.23
N PRO A 375 -13.19 11.07 -24.63
CA PRO A 375 -11.77 10.73 -24.64
C PRO A 375 -11.54 9.34 -24.03
N GLU A 376 -10.66 8.57 -24.64
CA GLU A 376 -10.41 7.16 -24.28
C GLU A 376 -10.11 6.99 -22.79
N GLN A 377 -9.35 7.92 -22.20
CA GLN A 377 -8.92 7.90 -20.80
C GLN A 377 -10.08 8.00 -19.80
N VAL A 378 -11.25 8.49 -20.20
CA VAL A 378 -12.41 8.68 -19.31
C VAL A 378 -13.64 7.88 -19.76
N ARG A 379 -13.53 7.08 -20.82
CA ARG A 379 -14.65 6.27 -21.33
C ARG A 379 -15.17 5.30 -20.28
N GLY A 380 -14.30 4.61 -19.54
CA GLY A 380 -14.73 3.67 -18.49
C GLY A 380 -15.56 4.35 -17.40
N ILE A 381 -15.07 5.51 -16.92
CA ILE A 381 -15.75 6.33 -15.92
C ILE A 381 -17.10 6.83 -16.45
N ALA A 382 -17.12 7.40 -17.64
CA ALA A 382 -18.33 7.94 -18.25
C ALA A 382 -19.38 6.85 -18.50
N ARG A 383 -18.95 5.64 -18.88
CA ARG A 383 -19.84 4.50 -19.11
C ARG A 383 -20.49 4.04 -17.80
N THR A 384 -19.69 3.88 -16.75
CA THR A 384 -20.17 3.50 -15.42
C THR A 384 -21.12 4.55 -14.84
N ALA A 385 -20.80 5.84 -15.00
CA ALA A 385 -21.69 6.92 -14.56
C ALA A 385 -23.04 6.90 -15.28
N LEU A 386 -23.07 6.66 -16.60
CA LEU A 386 -24.31 6.52 -17.36
C LEU A 386 -25.12 5.30 -16.94
N TYR A 387 -24.46 4.18 -16.66
CA TYR A 387 -25.10 2.97 -16.14
C TYR A 387 -25.78 3.22 -14.80
N ARG A 388 -25.09 3.87 -13.85
CA ARG A 388 -25.67 4.22 -12.55
C ARG A 388 -26.85 5.19 -12.67
N LEU A 389 -26.71 6.23 -13.51
CA LEU A 389 -27.79 7.18 -13.75
C LEU A 389 -29.05 6.51 -14.34
N ALA A 390 -28.87 5.57 -15.26
CA ALA A 390 -29.97 4.82 -15.84
C ALA A 390 -30.69 3.97 -14.78
N VAL A 391 -29.94 3.27 -13.91
CA VAL A 391 -30.52 2.51 -12.80
C VAL A 391 -31.26 3.41 -11.81
N GLU A 392 -30.70 4.57 -11.45
CA GLU A 392 -31.37 5.57 -10.59
C GLU A 392 -32.69 6.06 -11.20
N GLN A 393 -32.75 6.17 -12.53
CA GLN A 393 -33.97 6.54 -13.26
C GLN A 393 -34.94 5.37 -13.48
N GLY A 394 -34.61 4.16 -13.00
CA GLY A 394 -35.45 2.97 -13.07
C GLY A 394 -35.41 2.25 -14.42
N HIS A 395 -34.32 2.37 -15.17
CA HIS A 395 -34.11 1.71 -16.47
C HIS A 395 -33.37 0.37 -16.38
#